data_AF-A0A8T3WG20-F1
#
_entry.id   AF-A0A8T3WG20-F1
#
_cell.length_a   1.000
_cell.length_b   1.000
_cell.length_c   1.000
_cell.angle_alpha   90.00
_cell.angle_beta   90.00
_cell.angle_gamma   90.00
#
_symmetry.space_group_name_H-M   'P 1'
#
loop_
_entity.id
_entity.type
_entity.pdbx_description
1 polymer ?
#
loop_
_entity_poly.entity_id
_entity_poly.type
_entity_poly.pdbx_seq_one_letter_code
_entity_poly.pdbx_strand_id
1 'polypeptide(L)'
;MKNIIRKKIGEIKFSLLSPEKIKKLSTAKIVTPELYDIDGYPVDGGLMDLRLGAIDPGVRCRTCGGRLKECLGHSGSIDLARPTIHLKYVPLIELGLKCFCHSCGKLMIEEKDMTKYSSSQRAKKAKEAKKCPHCQSVNEKIKLDKPTNFYRGKARIFPTEIREMLVNISDSELKKIGVDTAGCRPEWGVLTI
;
A
#
# COMPACT_ATOMS: atom_id res chain seq x y z
N MET A 1 42.44 12.18 -11.66
CA MET A 1 41.27 12.61 -12.44
C MET A 1 40.14 12.95 -11.47
N LYS A 2 39.69 14.22 -11.40
CA LYS A 2 38.56 14.60 -10.53
C LYS A 2 37.28 13.97 -11.10
N ASN A 3 36.61 13.12 -10.32
CA ASN A 3 35.29 12.61 -10.68
C ASN A 3 34.32 13.79 -10.84
N ILE A 4 33.93 14.10 -12.08
CA ILE A 4 32.97 15.16 -12.39
C ILE A 4 31.58 14.65 -12.00
N ILE A 5 31.14 14.96 -10.78
CA ILE A 5 29.79 14.64 -10.31
C ILE A 5 28.81 15.60 -10.97
N ARG A 6 28.05 15.12 -11.96
CA ARG A 6 27.13 15.94 -12.78
C ARG A 6 25.82 16.30 -12.07
N LYS A 7 25.36 15.50 -11.10
CA LYS A 7 24.15 15.76 -10.30
C LYS A 7 24.35 15.32 -8.86
N LYS A 8 23.87 16.12 -7.92
CA LYS A 8 23.84 15.81 -6.49
C LYS A 8 22.39 15.58 -6.05
N ILE A 9 22.19 14.67 -5.10
CA ILE A 9 20.87 14.40 -4.52
C ILE A 9 20.50 15.58 -3.63
N GLY A 10 19.35 16.22 -3.89
CA GLY A 10 18.86 17.36 -3.11
C GLY A 10 17.93 16.94 -1.96
N GLU A 11 16.96 16.07 -2.25
CA GLU A 11 15.97 15.60 -1.27
C GLU A 11 15.54 14.16 -1.60
N ILE A 12 15.03 13.45 -0.58
CA ILE A 12 14.43 12.12 -0.72
C ILE A 12 13.01 12.19 -0.15
N LYS A 13 12.01 11.92 -0.99
CA LYS A 13 10.60 11.89 -0.61
C LYS A 13 10.15 10.47 -0.40
N PHE A 14 9.79 10.13 0.83
CA PHE A 14 9.26 8.82 1.17
C PHE A 14 7.78 8.75 0.81
N SER A 15 7.38 7.69 0.13
CA SER A 15 5.99 7.41 -0.20
C SER A 15 5.74 5.91 -0.16
N LEU A 16 4.48 5.54 -0.01
CA LEU A 16 4.01 4.17 -0.14
C LEU A 16 3.81 3.88 -1.63
N LEU A 17 4.26 2.71 -2.08
CA LEU A 17 4.11 2.31 -3.48
C LEU A 17 2.67 1.88 -3.72
N SER A 18 2.00 2.55 -4.67
CA SER A 18 0.70 2.10 -5.13
C SER A 18 0.84 0.79 -5.91
N PRO A 19 -0.19 -0.08 -5.95
CA PRO A 19 -0.16 -1.31 -6.73
C PRO A 19 0.18 -1.05 -8.22
N GLU A 20 -0.29 0.06 -8.77
CA GLU A 20 0.03 0.48 -10.14
C GLU A 20 1.50 0.84 -10.33
N LYS A 21 2.12 1.52 -9.36
CA LYS A 21 3.55 1.83 -9.38
C LYS A 21 4.39 0.55 -9.28
N ILE A 22 3.98 -0.40 -8.43
CA ILE A 22 4.67 -1.69 -8.29
C ILE A 22 4.60 -2.45 -9.63
N LYS A 23 3.43 -2.52 -10.27
CA LYS A 23 3.30 -3.12 -11.62
C LYS A 23 4.19 -2.46 -12.66
N LYS A 24 4.32 -1.13 -12.64
CA LYS A 24 5.17 -0.38 -13.59
C LYS A 24 6.66 -0.56 -13.34
N LEU A 25 7.07 -0.74 -12.08
CA LEU A 25 8.47 -1.01 -11.71
C LEU A 25 8.86 -2.47 -11.98
N SER A 26 7.89 -3.37 -11.93
CA SER A 26 8.09 -4.80 -12.14
C SER A 26 8.38 -5.12 -13.60
N THR A 27 9.46 -5.87 -13.82
CA THR A 27 9.90 -6.36 -15.13
C THR A 27 9.39 -7.76 -15.43
N ALA A 28 9.12 -8.55 -14.39
CA ALA A 28 8.61 -9.90 -14.50
C ALA A 28 7.60 -10.19 -13.40
N LYS A 29 6.56 -10.93 -13.77
CA LYS A 29 5.60 -11.48 -12.82
C LYS A 29 6.05 -12.89 -12.42
N ILE A 30 6.19 -13.11 -11.12
CA ILE A 30 6.53 -14.43 -10.58
C ILE A 30 5.23 -15.20 -10.38
N VAL A 31 5.18 -16.41 -10.94
CA VAL A 31 3.99 -17.27 -10.98
C VAL A 31 4.31 -18.66 -10.44
N THR A 32 5.51 -19.17 -10.71
CA THR A 32 5.93 -20.51 -10.31
C THR A 32 6.85 -20.46 -9.08
N PRO A 33 6.76 -21.44 -8.18
CA PRO A 33 7.66 -21.56 -7.03
C PRO A 33 9.00 -22.22 -7.39
N GLU A 34 9.08 -22.84 -8.57
CA GLU A 34 10.26 -23.55 -9.06
C GLU A 34 11.41 -22.58 -9.33
N LEU A 35 12.62 -22.98 -8.94
CA LEU A 35 13.82 -22.16 -9.08
C LEU A 35 14.60 -22.53 -10.34
N TYR A 36 14.91 -23.81 -10.49
CA TYR A 36 15.67 -24.38 -11.61
C TYR A 36 14.92 -25.57 -12.18
N ASP A 37 15.09 -25.81 -13.47
CA ASP A 37 14.62 -27.02 -14.14
C ASP A 37 15.52 -28.23 -13.83
N ILE A 38 15.18 -29.37 -14.41
CA ILE A 38 15.90 -30.64 -14.23
C ILE A 38 17.33 -30.55 -14.79
N ASP A 39 17.54 -29.70 -15.79
CA ASP A 39 18.83 -29.49 -16.47
C ASP A 39 19.71 -28.44 -15.74
N GLY A 40 19.18 -27.81 -14.69
CA GLY A 40 19.87 -26.80 -13.86
C GLY A 40 19.76 -25.37 -14.39
N TYR A 41 18.90 -25.09 -15.36
CA TYR A 41 18.64 -23.74 -15.86
C TYR A 41 17.53 -23.04 -15.06
N PRO A 42 17.61 -21.71 -14.87
CA PRO A 42 16.56 -20.96 -14.19
C PRO A 42 15.22 -21.05 -14.90
N VAL A 43 14.14 -21.24 -14.13
CA VAL A 43 12.77 -21.33 -14.68
C VAL A 43 12.20 -19.95 -14.96
N ASP A 44 11.64 -19.77 -16.16
CA ASP A 44 10.91 -18.56 -16.53
C ASP A 44 9.63 -18.41 -15.70
N GLY A 45 9.42 -17.23 -15.11
CA GLY A 45 8.32 -16.97 -14.18
C GLY A 45 8.56 -17.49 -12.76
N GLY A 46 9.74 -18.06 -12.48
CA GLY A 46 10.20 -18.42 -11.14
C GLY A 46 10.91 -17.27 -10.42
N LEU A 47 11.46 -17.54 -9.23
CA LEU A 47 12.21 -16.54 -8.47
C LEU A 47 13.58 -16.22 -9.12
N MET A 48 14.17 -17.19 -9.83
CA MET A 48 15.46 -17.04 -10.53
C MET A 48 15.30 -16.60 -11.99
N ASP A 49 14.14 -16.06 -12.38
CA ASP A 49 13.88 -15.60 -13.74
C ASP A 49 14.97 -14.62 -14.22
N LEU A 50 15.57 -14.89 -15.37
CA LEU A 50 16.67 -14.11 -15.95
C LEU A 50 16.29 -12.65 -16.28
N ARG A 51 14.99 -12.31 -16.28
CA ARG A 51 14.51 -10.92 -16.38
C ARG A 51 14.76 -10.12 -15.10
N LEU A 52 14.83 -10.79 -13.95
CA LEU A 52 15.10 -10.17 -12.64
C LEU A 52 16.60 -9.90 -12.43
N GLY A 53 17.45 -10.62 -13.15
CA GLY A 53 18.90 -10.44 -13.13
C GLY A 53 19.63 -11.70 -13.55
N ALA A 54 20.95 -11.59 -13.71
CA ALA A 54 21.82 -12.74 -13.95
C ALA A 54 22.73 -12.96 -12.74
N ILE A 55 22.65 -14.17 -12.16
CA ILE A 55 23.50 -14.58 -11.05
C ILE A 55 24.63 -15.49 -11.56
N ASP A 56 24.34 -16.36 -12.52
CA ASP A 56 25.35 -17.30 -13.04
C ASP A 56 26.32 -16.64 -14.04
N PRO A 57 27.60 -17.00 -14.01
CA PRO A 57 28.61 -16.41 -14.90
C PRO A 57 28.39 -16.75 -16.39
N GLY A 58 27.65 -17.82 -16.67
CA GLY A 58 27.33 -18.28 -18.03
C GLY A 58 26.07 -17.64 -18.64
N VAL A 59 25.26 -16.93 -17.85
CA VAL A 59 23.98 -16.36 -18.29
C VAL A 59 24.04 -14.83 -18.35
N ARG A 60 23.17 -14.24 -19.17
CA ARG A 60 23.01 -12.80 -19.28
C ARG A 60 21.59 -12.41 -18.89
N CYS A 61 21.46 -11.25 -18.27
CA CYS A 61 20.15 -10.73 -17.89
C CYS A 61 19.32 -10.48 -19.16
N ARG A 62 18.08 -10.97 -19.20
CA ARG A 62 17.19 -10.78 -20.35
C ARG A 62 16.64 -9.35 -20.46
N THR A 63 16.71 -8.57 -19.37
CA THR A 63 16.20 -7.18 -19.33
C THR A 63 17.26 -6.15 -19.73
N CYS A 64 18.48 -6.25 -19.19
CA CYS A 64 19.55 -5.27 -19.48
C CYS A 64 20.71 -5.81 -20.32
N GLY A 65 20.77 -7.13 -20.57
CA GLY A 65 21.88 -7.76 -21.31
C GLY A 65 23.21 -7.86 -20.54
N GLY A 66 23.30 -7.26 -19.36
CA GLY A 66 24.50 -7.26 -18.52
C GLY A 66 24.81 -8.62 -17.92
N ARG A 67 26.10 -8.84 -17.61
CA ARG A 67 26.58 -10.00 -16.83
C ARG A 67 26.46 -9.73 -15.32
N LEU A 68 26.78 -10.72 -14.49
CA LEU A 68 26.71 -10.65 -13.01
C LEU A 68 27.25 -9.34 -12.41
N LYS A 69 28.40 -8.83 -12.89
CA LYS A 69 29.04 -7.62 -12.34
C LYS A 69 28.42 -6.31 -12.83
N GLU A 70 27.68 -6.34 -13.93
CA GLU A 70 27.15 -5.15 -14.62
C GLU A 70 25.65 -4.96 -14.34
N CYS A 71 24.93 -6.05 -14.10
CA CYS A 71 23.50 -6.02 -13.79
C CYS A 71 23.27 -5.55 -12.35
N LEU A 72 22.49 -4.48 -12.19
CA LEU A 72 22.11 -3.93 -10.87
C LEU A 72 20.86 -4.62 -10.27
N GLY A 73 20.32 -5.62 -10.98
CA GLY A 73 19.06 -6.28 -10.65
C GLY A 73 17.83 -5.51 -11.14
N HIS A 74 16.73 -6.23 -11.28
CA HIS A 74 15.44 -5.73 -11.72
C HIS A 74 14.34 -6.20 -10.79
N SER A 75 13.34 -5.34 -10.58
CA SER A 75 12.22 -5.66 -9.69
C SER A 75 11.27 -6.64 -10.36
N GLY A 76 10.73 -7.55 -9.55
CA GLY A 76 9.61 -8.42 -9.90
C GLY A 76 8.39 -8.10 -9.04
N SER A 77 7.25 -8.71 -9.38
CA SER A 77 6.02 -8.57 -8.61
C SER A 77 5.28 -9.90 -8.52
N ILE A 78 4.60 -10.11 -7.41
CA ILE A 78 3.74 -11.27 -7.17
C ILE A 78 2.32 -10.76 -7.00
N ASP A 79 1.37 -11.25 -7.79
CA ASP A 79 -0.03 -10.89 -7.55
C ASP A 79 -0.57 -11.73 -6.39
N LEU A 80 -1.03 -11.08 -5.32
CA LEU A 80 -1.61 -11.77 -4.18
C LEU A 80 -3.04 -12.22 -4.51
N ALA A 81 -3.35 -13.50 -4.24
CA ALA A 81 -4.68 -14.05 -4.47
C ALA A 81 -5.77 -13.36 -3.63
N ARG A 82 -5.39 -12.84 -2.45
CA ARG A 82 -6.26 -12.05 -1.58
C ARG A 82 -5.49 -10.87 -0.96
N PRO A 83 -6.17 -9.74 -0.74
CA PRO A 83 -5.56 -8.59 -0.09
C PRO A 83 -5.06 -8.94 1.31
N THR A 84 -3.89 -8.42 1.67
CA THR A 84 -3.25 -8.67 2.97
C THR A 84 -2.86 -7.36 3.65
N ILE A 85 -3.16 -7.23 4.94
CA ILE A 85 -2.88 -6.01 5.69
C ILE A 85 -1.38 -5.94 6.02
N HIS A 86 -0.73 -4.84 5.66
CA HIS A 86 0.65 -4.59 6.04
C HIS A 86 0.73 -4.12 7.50
N LEU A 87 1.47 -4.87 8.33
CA LEU A 87 1.51 -4.71 9.79
C LEU A 87 1.87 -3.27 10.25
N LYS A 88 2.82 -2.62 9.57
CA LYS A 88 3.22 -1.24 9.87
C LYS A 88 2.12 -0.20 9.67
N TYR A 89 1.18 -0.44 8.74
CA TYR A 89 0.13 0.51 8.35
C TYR A 89 -1.21 0.24 9.06
N VAL A 90 -1.26 -0.71 9.99
CA VAL A 90 -2.45 -0.97 10.82
C VAL A 90 -2.98 0.29 11.51
N PRO A 91 -2.17 1.20 12.09
CA PRO A 91 -2.67 2.44 12.69
C PRO A 91 -3.31 3.40 11.66
N LEU A 92 -2.80 3.42 10.43
CA LEU A 92 -3.34 4.24 9.35
C LEU A 92 -4.68 3.68 8.85
N ILE A 93 -4.77 2.35 8.72
CA ILE A 93 -6.02 1.65 8.38
C ILE A 93 -7.07 1.86 9.48
N GLU A 94 -6.67 1.72 10.74
CA GLU A 94 -7.55 1.98 11.89
C GLU A 94 -8.07 3.43 11.90
N LEU A 95 -7.21 4.40 11.56
CA LEU A 95 -7.59 5.79 11.42
C LEU A 95 -8.64 5.97 10.30
N GLY A 96 -8.43 5.36 9.14
CA GLY A 96 -9.38 5.39 8.03
C GLY A 96 -10.74 4.77 8.41
N LEU A 97 -10.71 3.58 9.00
CA LEU A 97 -11.92 2.86 9.39
C LEU A 97 -12.74 3.56 10.48
N LYS A 98 -12.10 4.25 11.43
CA LYS A 98 -12.80 4.90 12.55
C LYS A 98 -13.24 6.33 12.29
N CYS A 99 -12.55 7.07 11.41
CA CYS A 99 -12.84 8.49 11.18
C CYS A 99 -13.87 8.73 10.06
N PHE A 100 -13.92 7.85 9.07
CA PHE A 100 -14.77 8.03 7.89
C PHE A 100 -16.01 7.17 7.97
N CYS A 101 -17.07 7.62 7.30
CA CYS A 101 -18.29 6.83 7.21
C CYS A 101 -18.20 5.78 6.11
N HIS A 102 -18.53 4.52 6.44
CA HIS A 102 -18.46 3.39 5.51
C HIS A 102 -19.40 3.53 4.31
N SER A 103 -20.55 4.19 4.48
CA SER A 103 -21.53 4.37 3.40
C SER A 103 -21.18 5.52 2.47
N CYS A 104 -20.80 6.69 3.01
CA CYS A 104 -20.63 7.92 2.22
C CYS A 104 -19.17 8.37 2.02
N GLY A 105 -18.20 7.73 2.67
CA GLY A 105 -16.77 8.05 2.56
C GLY A 105 -16.36 9.40 3.18
N LYS A 106 -17.32 10.18 3.71
CA LYS A 106 -17.06 11.50 4.32
C LYS A 106 -16.58 11.38 5.76
N LEU A 107 -15.80 12.37 6.20
CA LEU A 107 -15.35 12.48 7.58
C LEU A 107 -16.56 12.64 8.53
N MET A 108 -16.57 11.91 9.64
CA MET A 108 -17.65 11.94 10.63
C MET A 108 -17.56 13.16 11.55
N ILE A 109 -17.54 14.37 10.98
CA ILE A 109 -17.50 15.62 11.72
C ILE A 109 -18.43 16.64 11.08
N GLU A 110 -19.04 17.50 11.88
CA GLU A 110 -19.84 18.61 11.37
C GLU A 110 -18.94 19.71 10.78
N GLU A 111 -19.45 20.43 9.77
CA GLU A 111 -18.72 21.51 9.11
C GLU A 111 -18.33 22.64 10.07
N LYS A 112 -19.14 22.89 11.11
CA LYS A 112 -18.88 23.88 12.16
C LYS A 112 -17.61 23.59 12.98
N ASP A 113 -17.29 22.31 13.14
CA ASP A 113 -16.10 21.85 13.87
C ASP A 113 -14.88 21.75 12.94
N MET A 114 -15.08 21.77 11.62
CA MET A 114 -13.99 21.68 10.65
C MET A 114 -13.06 22.89 10.73
N THR A 115 -13.60 24.10 10.89
CA THR A 115 -12.79 25.33 11.00
C THR A 115 -12.10 25.50 12.35
N LYS A 116 -12.66 24.89 13.41
CA LYS A 116 -12.18 25.08 14.80
C LYS A 116 -11.00 24.20 15.18
N TYR A 117 -10.92 22.99 14.62
CA TYR A 117 -9.95 21.98 15.05
C TYR A 117 -8.83 21.77 14.02
N SER A 118 -7.63 21.48 14.52
CA SER A 118 -6.51 21.02 13.68
C SER A 118 -6.76 19.62 13.10
N SER A 119 -6.02 19.22 12.08
CA SER A 119 -6.14 17.90 11.42
C SER A 119 -6.16 16.72 12.41
N SER A 120 -5.23 16.73 13.38
CA SER A 120 -5.14 15.70 14.42
C SER A 120 -6.32 15.70 15.39
N GLN A 121 -6.87 16.87 15.70
CA GLN A 121 -8.04 17.00 16.59
C GLN A 121 -9.33 16.59 15.87
N ARG A 122 -9.45 16.90 14.57
CA ARG A 122 -10.57 16.43 13.73
C ARG A 122 -10.65 14.91 13.70
N ALA A 123 -9.50 14.24 13.55
CA ALA A 123 -9.42 12.78 13.60
C ALA A 123 -9.90 12.22 14.95
N LYS A 124 -9.50 12.82 16.08
CA LYS A 124 -9.95 12.37 17.42
C LYS A 124 -11.46 12.48 17.59
N LYS A 125 -12.05 13.64 17.24
CA LYS A 125 -13.50 13.83 17.28
C LYS A 125 -14.26 12.88 16.37
N ALA A 126 -13.77 12.68 15.15
CA ALA A 126 -14.41 11.77 14.19
C ALA A 126 -14.48 10.32 14.71
N LYS A 127 -13.47 9.86 15.48
CA LYS A 127 -13.47 8.52 16.10
C LYS A 127 -14.57 8.31 17.15
N GLU A 128 -15.05 9.38 17.76
CA GLU A 128 -16.07 9.33 18.83
C GLU A 128 -17.49 9.36 18.27
N ALA A 129 -17.66 9.90 17.06
CA ALA A 129 -18.95 9.99 16.39
C ALA A 129 -19.51 8.60 16.06
N LYS A 130 -20.77 8.34 16.43
CA LYS A 130 -21.49 7.09 16.11
C LYS A 130 -22.41 7.21 14.90
N LYS A 131 -22.95 8.40 14.66
CA LYS A 131 -23.85 8.70 13.55
C LYS A 131 -23.16 9.64 12.59
N CYS A 132 -23.28 9.37 11.30
CA CYS A 132 -22.74 10.25 10.28
C CYS A 132 -23.60 11.51 10.16
N PRO A 133 -23.03 12.73 10.23
CA PRO A 133 -23.79 13.97 10.06
C PRO A 133 -24.28 14.20 8.62
N HIS A 134 -23.73 13.47 7.64
CA HIS A 134 -24.06 13.66 6.22
C HIS A 134 -25.12 12.70 5.68
N CYS A 135 -25.07 11.42 6.06
CA CYS A 135 -26.00 10.40 5.57
C CYS A 135 -26.82 9.73 6.68
N GLN A 136 -26.66 10.16 7.93
CA GLN A 136 -27.36 9.64 9.11
C GLN A 136 -27.17 8.15 9.39
N SER A 137 -26.29 7.46 8.65
CA SER A 137 -25.97 6.06 8.90
C SER A 137 -25.29 5.90 10.28
N VAL A 138 -25.62 4.79 10.94
CA VAL A 138 -25.02 4.41 12.22
C VAL A 138 -23.78 3.58 11.91
N ASN A 139 -22.62 4.10 12.27
CA ASN A 139 -21.38 3.35 12.17
C ASN A 139 -21.15 2.61 13.49
N GLU A 140 -21.06 1.29 13.39
CA GLU A 140 -20.66 0.45 14.51
C GLU A 140 -19.18 0.70 14.87
N LYS A 141 -18.86 0.61 16.16
CA LYS A 141 -17.48 0.79 16.62
C LYS A 141 -16.60 -0.35 16.11
N ILE A 142 -15.55 0.03 15.39
CA ILE A 142 -14.52 -0.92 14.94
C ILE A 142 -13.52 -1.16 16.07
N LYS A 143 -13.27 -2.43 16.38
CA LYS A 143 -12.25 -2.88 17.32
C LYS A 143 -11.08 -3.49 16.56
N LEU A 144 -9.88 -3.12 16.95
CA LEU A 144 -8.65 -3.77 16.50
C LEU A 144 -8.27 -4.83 17.53
N ASP A 145 -8.26 -6.07 17.10
CA ASP A 145 -7.65 -7.19 17.80
C ASP A 145 -6.25 -7.41 17.20
N LYS A 146 -5.23 -7.11 18.00
CA LYS A 146 -3.85 -7.09 17.54
C LYS A 146 -3.43 -8.54 17.19
N PRO A 147 -2.68 -8.76 16.09
CA PRO A 147 -1.92 -7.76 15.35
C PRO A 147 -2.65 -7.07 14.19
N THR A 148 -3.60 -7.74 13.52
CA THR A 148 -4.17 -7.28 12.23
C THR A 148 -5.68 -7.49 12.09
N ASN A 149 -6.35 -8.07 13.09
CA ASN A 149 -7.76 -8.45 12.97
C ASN A 149 -8.66 -7.26 13.31
N PHE A 150 -9.57 -6.89 12.40
CA PHE A 150 -10.59 -5.87 12.66
C PHE A 150 -11.96 -6.50 12.85
N TYR A 151 -12.72 -5.97 13.81
CA TYR A 151 -14.07 -6.42 14.11
C TYR A 151 -15.05 -5.24 14.08
N ARG A 152 -16.19 -5.43 13.43
CA ARG A 152 -17.35 -4.55 13.49
C ARG A 152 -18.38 -5.21 14.42
N GLY A 153 -18.48 -4.72 15.66
CA GLY A 153 -19.28 -5.40 16.69
C GLY A 153 -18.71 -6.78 17.03
N LYS A 154 -19.43 -7.84 16.63
CA LYS A 154 -19.00 -9.25 16.74
C LYS A 154 -18.50 -9.85 15.41
N ALA A 155 -18.74 -9.18 14.28
CA ALA A 155 -18.36 -9.68 12.97
C ALA A 155 -16.92 -9.29 12.63
N ARG A 156 -16.15 -10.25 12.12
CA ARG A 156 -14.79 -9.98 11.62
C ARG A 156 -14.87 -9.31 10.25
N ILE A 157 -14.12 -8.23 10.08
CA ILE A 157 -13.96 -7.54 8.79
C ILE A 157 -12.76 -8.15 8.08
N PHE A 158 -12.96 -8.63 6.85
CA PHE A 158 -11.87 -9.19 6.05
C PHE A 158 -11.08 -8.08 5.34
N PRO A 159 -9.78 -8.29 5.04
CA PRO A 159 -8.95 -7.32 4.31
C PRO A 159 -9.58 -6.81 3.00
N THR A 160 -10.36 -7.65 2.31
CA THR A 160 -11.09 -7.26 1.09
C THR A 160 -12.12 -6.17 1.38
N GLU A 161 -12.99 -6.37 2.37
CA GLU A 161 -14.00 -5.40 2.79
C GLU A 161 -13.32 -4.12 3.34
N ILE A 162 -12.23 -4.25 4.10
CA ILE A 162 -11.45 -3.11 4.58
C ILE A 162 -10.94 -2.27 3.41
N ARG A 163 -10.40 -2.90 2.37
CA ARG A 163 -9.90 -2.18 1.20
C ARG A 163 -11.03 -1.46 0.47
N GLU A 164 -12.18 -2.09 0.28
CA GLU A 164 -13.36 -1.46 -0.33
C GLU A 164 -13.81 -0.22 0.43
N MET A 165 -13.87 -0.31 1.77
CA MET A 165 -14.18 0.83 2.64
C MET A 165 -13.19 1.98 2.48
N LEU A 166 -11.88 1.68 2.42
CA LEU A 166 -10.83 2.70 2.30
C LEU A 166 -10.77 3.34 0.91
N VAL A 167 -11.05 2.57 -0.15
CA VAL A 167 -11.10 3.07 -1.54
C VAL A 167 -12.24 4.08 -1.71
N ASN A 168 -13.37 3.89 -1.02
CA ASN A 168 -14.52 4.78 -1.07
C ASN A 168 -14.23 6.20 -0.50
N ILE A 169 -13.13 6.38 0.23
CA ILE A 169 -12.76 7.67 0.81
C ILE A 169 -12.09 8.52 -0.29
N SER A 170 -12.61 9.74 -0.49
CA SER A 170 -12.04 10.67 -1.46
C SER A 170 -10.79 11.37 -0.93
N ASP A 171 -9.93 11.82 -1.84
CA ASP A 171 -8.70 12.50 -1.51
C ASP A 171 -8.91 13.81 -0.72
N SER A 172 -10.00 14.53 -0.99
CA SER A 172 -10.35 15.75 -0.26
C SER A 172 -10.67 15.45 1.21
N GLU A 173 -11.32 14.33 1.50
CA GLU A 173 -11.65 13.89 2.86
C GLU A 173 -10.41 13.43 3.62
N LEU A 174 -9.50 12.70 2.98
CA LEU A 174 -8.21 12.29 3.57
C LEU A 174 -7.33 13.50 3.94
N LYS A 175 -7.30 14.53 3.10
CA LYS A 175 -6.56 15.77 3.41
C LYS A 175 -7.08 16.49 4.65
N LYS A 176 -8.38 16.37 4.97
CA LYS A 176 -8.98 17.02 6.16
C LYS A 176 -8.39 16.49 7.47
N ILE A 177 -7.93 15.24 7.50
CA ILE A 177 -7.27 14.61 8.66
C ILE A 177 -5.73 14.64 8.57
N GLY A 178 -5.17 15.33 7.56
CA GLY A 178 -3.73 15.49 7.39
C GLY A 178 -3.00 14.32 6.74
N VAL A 179 -3.72 13.42 6.06
CA VAL A 179 -3.10 12.35 5.26
C VAL A 179 -2.68 12.90 3.90
N ASP A 180 -1.42 12.68 3.52
CA ASP A 180 -0.93 12.99 2.18
C ASP A 180 -1.41 11.95 1.17
N THR A 181 -2.31 12.36 0.27
CA THR A 181 -2.91 11.47 -0.73
C THR A 181 -2.00 11.19 -1.92
N ALA A 182 -1.00 12.02 -2.16
CA ALA A 182 -0.06 11.80 -3.25
C ALA A 182 0.93 10.68 -2.93
N GLY A 183 1.35 10.59 -1.65
CA GLY A 183 2.35 9.63 -1.19
C GLY A 183 1.81 8.48 -0.34
N CYS A 184 0.67 8.60 0.32
CA CYS A 184 0.27 7.62 1.35
C CYS A 184 -1.26 7.49 1.47
N ARG A 185 -1.88 6.85 0.47
CA ARG A 185 -3.29 6.49 0.59
C ARG A 185 -3.48 5.29 1.52
N PRO A 186 -4.47 5.31 2.44
CA PRO A 186 -4.68 4.23 3.41
C PRO A 186 -4.91 2.86 2.78
N GLU A 187 -5.58 2.78 1.62
CA GLU A 187 -5.85 1.49 0.98
C GLU A 187 -4.59 0.81 0.44
N TRP A 188 -3.50 1.55 0.19
CA TRP A 188 -2.21 0.96 -0.19
C TRP A 188 -1.54 0.22 0.99
N GLY A 189 -1.99 0.48 2.22
CA GLY A 189 -1.62 -0.32 3.39
C GLY A 189 -2.21 -1.74 3.36
N VAL A 190 -3.18 -1.99 2.47
CA VAL A 190 -3.72 -3.32 2.17
C VAL A 190 -3.12 -3.79 0.84
N LEU A 191 -2.11 -4.65 0.95
CA LEU A 191 -1.34 -5.15 -0.17
C LEU A 191 -2.19 -6.03 -1.07
N THR A 192 -2.11 -5.80 -2.37
CA THR A 192 -2.71 -6.66 -3.42
C THR A 192 -1.65 -7.29 -4.31
N ILE A 193 -0.44 -6.73 -4.26
CA ILE A 193 0.79 -7.12 -4.95
C ILE A 193 1.93 -7.00 -3.95
#